data_AF-A0A960T7H7-F1
#
_entry.id   AF-A0A960T7H7-F1
#
_cell.length_a   1.000
_cell.length_b   1.000
_cell.length_c   1.000
_cell.angle_alpha   90.00
_cell.angle_beta   90.00
_cell.angle_gamma   90.00
#
_symmetry.space_group_name_H-M   'P 1'
#
loop_
_entity.id
_entity.type
_entity.pdbx_description
1 polymer ?
#
loop_
_entity_poly.entity_id
_entity_poly.type
_entity_poly.pdbx_seq_one_letter_code
_entity_poly.pdbx_strand_id
1 'polypeptide(L)'
;IALDSPAAFEQRQARLQELEQQLSREFQGEGELPSCLQILLNACNGDPTRASQALIATLSLMDADQTRVLKAERPLPEQLQTVMDGLQWDLDPVLRHGGLWAAQLVPELESASSGGADIAELLASRHWPLSKDLQEIEDRNAVLTAFTQQVFMLASQLPEPPRPVQERANENAQIFSSCLTAYGFDLRHLLASIPVASTKRGLEIECSAQAIYESADPSRKLEANTPFITVAIEADGKKEVMQLPYDRYGTGLKWPALDGRYLVRYQPQFQTLPHRIRLHQARQLSYAGSAQAFSFESDVTVLENGKDEKVATLSMNRVYETRDGYRFYMANLYPPTPGQIKQAQIVVNQDPVRYTVTYPGAILMAFGSIWLFWRRRRKFEKKERVL
;
A
#
# COMPACT_ATOMS: atom_id res chain seq x y z
N ILE A 1 13.24 11.31 -32.57
CA ILE A 1 14.49 10.51 -32.53
C ILE A 1 15.65 11.51 -32.55
N ALA A 2 15.90 12.16 -31.40
CA ALA A 2 17.11 12.96 -31.22
C ALA A 2 18.19 11.99 -30.71
N LEU A 3 19.39 12.12 -31.25
CA LEU A 3 20.55 11.30 -30.89
C LEU A 3 20.80 11.40 -29.38
N ASP A 4 20.39 10.38 -28.64
CA ASP A 4 20.84 10.16 -27.27
C ASP A 4 22.37 10.10 -27.31
N SER A 5 23.03 10.96 -26.54
CA SER A 5 24.48 10.91 -26.40
C SER A 5 24.90 9.49 -25.95
N PRO A 6 26.12 9.02 -26.26
CA PRO A 6 26.60 7.72 -25.79
C PRO A 6 26.40 7.54 -24.27
N ALA A 7 26.58 8.63 -23.52
CA ALA A 7 26.35 8.66 -22.08
C ALA A 7 24.86 8.48 -21.68
N ALA A 8 23.92 9.03 -22.45
CA ALA A 8 22.48 8.85 -22.19
C ALA A 8 22.03 7.41 -22.47
N PHE A 9 22.60 6.78 -23.51
CA PHE A 9 22.34 5.36 -23.82
C PHE A 9 22.89 4.44 -22.72
N GLU A 10 24.15 4.64 -22.30
CA GLU A 10 24.75 3.88 -21.18
C GLU A 10 23.95 4.05 -19.89
N GLN A 11 23.52 5.27 -19.58
CA GLN A 11 22.69 5.55 -18.41
C GLN A 11 21.33 4.85 -18.49
N ARG A 12 20.70 4.82 -19.67
CA ARG A 12 19.43 4.11 -19.90
C ARG A 12 19.62 2.60 -19.71
N GLN A 13 20.69 2.01 -20.24
CA GLN A 13 20.99 0.59 -20.06
C GLN A 13 21.25 0.22 -18.59
N ALA A 14 22.02 1.03 -17.88
CA ALA A 14 22.27 0.82 -16.45
C ALA A 14 20.97 0.84 -15.62
N ARG A 15 20.07 1.78 -15.90
CA ARG A 15 18.76 1.83 -15.23
C ARG A 15 17.86 0.65 -15.56
N LEU A 16 17.90 0.14 -16.80
CA LEU A 16 17.14 -1.06 -17.17
C LEU A 16 17.65 -2.29 -16.41
N GLN A 17 18.97 -2.43 -16.23
CA GLN A 17 19.54 -3.51 -15.42
C GLN A 17 19.15 -3.39 -13.94
N GLU A 18 19.12 -2.17 -13.39
CA GLU A 18 18.67 -1.94 -12.03
C GLU A 18 17.17 -2.26 -11.86
N LEU A 19 16.35 -1.87 -12.85
CA LEU A 19 14.93 -2.22 -12.90
C LEU A 19 14.73 -3.74 -12.90
N GLU A 20 15.52 -4.46 -13.71
CA GLU A 20 15.48 -5.91 -13.79
C GLU A 20 15.77 -6.57 -12.44
N GLN A 21 16.82 -6.11 -11.75
CA GLN A 21 17.15 -6.62 -10.41
C GLN A 21 16.05 -6.33 -9.39
N GLN A 22 15.45 -5.13 -9.44
CA GLN A 22 14.36 -4.78 -8.54
C GLN A 22 13.13 -5.65 -8.81
N LEU A 23 12.69 -5.77 -10.07
CA LEU A 23 11.55 -6.59 -10.45
C LEU A 23 11.78 -8.07 -10.10
N SER A 24 12.97 -8.61 -10.35
CA SER A 24 13.31 -9.99 -9.98
C SER A 24 13.18 -10.24 -8.47
N ARG A 25 13.53 -9.26 -7.62
CA ARG A 25 13.29 -9.35 -6.17
C ARG A 25 11.80 -9.30 -5.81
N GLU A 26 11.02 -8.45 -6.48
CA GLU A 26 9.57 -8.38 -6.25
C GLU A 26 8.87 -9.69 -6.67
N PHE A 27 9.29 -10.30 -7.78
CA PHE A 27 8.80 -11.62 -8.21
C PHE A 27 9.15 -12.76 -7.24
N GLN A 28 10.22 -12.60 -6.42
CA GLN A 28 10.59 -13.55 -5.37
C GLN A 28 9.87 -13.31 -4.04
N GLY A 29 9.24 -12.13 -3.86
CA GLY A 29 8.58 -11.76 -2.61
C GLY A 29 7.33 -12.61 -2.33
N GLU A 30 6.95 -12.73 -1.06
CA GLU A 30 5.72 -13.41 -0.63
C GLU A 30 4.43 -12.58 -0.88
N GLY A 31 4.53 -11.50 -1.66
CA GLY A 31 3.40 -10.62 -1.98
C GLY A 31 2.47 -11.20 -3.05
N GLU A 32 1.18 -10.88 -2.98
CA GLU A 32 0.23 -11.22 -4.05
C GLU A 32 0.55 -10.39 -5.31
N LEU A 33 1.13 -11.03 -6.32
CA LEU A 33 1.36 -10.42 -7.63
C LEU A 33 0.02 -10.24 -8.38
N PRO A 34 -0.14 -9.20 -9.21
CA PRO A 34 -1.28 -9.11 -10.14
C PRO A 34 -1.41 -10.35 -11.03
N SER A 35 -2.64 -10.77 -11.36
CA SER A 35 -2.90 -12.02 -12.09
C SER A 35 -2.09 -12.15 -13.39
N CYS A 36 -1.90 -11.06 -14.15
CA CYS A 36 -1.11 -11.09 -15.37
C CYS A 36 0.38 -11.36 -15.15
N LEU A 37 0.93 -10.84 -14.05
CA LEU A 37 2.32 -11.08 -13.68
C LEU A 37 2.50 -12.50 -13.13
N GLN A 38 1.47 -13.07 -12.47
CA GLN A 38 1.46 -14.48 -12.10
C GLN A 38 1.45 -15.39 -13.34
N ILE A 39 0.62 -15.08 -14.35
CA ILE A 39 0.57 -15.84 -15.61
C ILE A 39 1.93 -15.77 -16.33
N LEU A 40 2.58 -14.60 -16.35
CA LEU A 40 3.93 -14.45 -16.88
C LEU A 40 4.96 -15.29 -16.12
N LEU A 41 4.95 -15.22 -14.78
CA LEU A 41 5.85 -15.99 -13.93
C LEU A 41 5.67 -17.50 -14.14
N ASN A 42 4.42 -17.96 -14.27
CA ASN A 42 4.10 -19.35 -14.56
C ASN A 42 4.61 -19.79 -15.95
N ALA A 43 4.47 -18.95 -16.98
CA ALA A 43 5.03 -19.22 -18.32
C ALA A 43 6.57 -19.31 -18.30
N CYS A 44 7.22 -18.65 -17.34
CA CYS A 44 8.65 -18.74 -17.07
C CYS A 44 9.04 -19.87 -16.12
N ASN A 45 8.15 -20.83 -15.83
CA ASN A 45 8.37 -21.93 -14.87
C ASN A 45 8.75 -21.45 -13.46
N GLY A 46 8.27 -20.28 -13.04
CA GLY A 46 8.60 -19.69 -11.75
C GLY A 46 9.97 -19.00 -11.68
N ASP A 47 10.67 -18.83 -12.81
CA ASP A 47 11.95 -18.09 -12.84
C ASP A 47 11.69 -16.57 -12.82
N PRO A 48 12.01 -15.87 -11.71
CA PRO A 48 11.76 -14.44 -11.56
C PRO A 48 12.62 -13.58 -12.48
N THR A 49 13.82 -14.05 -12.84
CA THR A 49 14.75 -13.32 -13.71
C THR A 49 14.27 -13.35 -15.15
N ARG A 50 13.83 -14.53 -15.61
CA ARG A 50 13.24 -14.66 -16.94
C ARG A 50 11.93 -13.88 -17.07
N ALA A 51 11.10 -13.88 -16.02
CA ALA A 51 9.89 -13.07 -15.96
C ALA A 51 10.18 -11.56 -16.00
N SER A 52 11.15 -11.06 -15.22
CA SER A 52 11.53 -9.65 -15.25
C SER A 52 12.08 -9.23 -16.62
N GLN A 53 12.90 -10.07 -17.26
CA GLN A 53 13.42 -9.82 -18.61
C GLN A 53 12.30 -9.75 -19.65
N ALA A 54 11.35 -10.69 -19.61
CA ALA A 54 10.20 -10.69 -20.52
C ALA A 54 9.30 -9.46 -20.33
N LEU A 55 9.07 -9.05 -19.07
CA LEU A 55 8.31 -7.84 -18.75
C LEU A 55 9.01 -6.59 -19.29
N ILE A 56 10.30 -6.41 -19.01
CA ILE A 56 11.08 -5.27 -19.51
C ILE A 56 11.15 -5.27 -21.03
N ALA A 57 11.34 -6.42 -21.67
CA ALA A 57 11.35 -6.53 -23.12
C ALA A 57 10.01 -6.10 -23.73
N THR A 58 8.88 -6.53 -23.16
CA THR A 58 7.54 -6.14 -23.58
C THR A 58 7.34 -4.62 -23.46
N LEU A 59 7.69 -4.05 -22.30
CA LEU A 59 7.58 -2.61 -22.05
C LEU A 59 8.51 -1.78 -22.94
N SER A 60 9.69 -2.31 -23.27
CA SER A 60 10.65 -1.66 -24.18
C SER A 60 10.14 -1.65 -25.61
N LEU A 61 9.46 -2.72 -26.06
CA LEU A 61 8.80 -2.75 -27.35
C LEU A 61 7.66 -1.72 -27.41
N MET A 62 6.82 -1.66 -26.36
CA MET A 62 5.74 -0.67 -26.24
C MET A 62 6.27 0.78 -26.31
N ASP A 63 7.32 1.11 -25.55
CA ASP A 63 7.94 2.44 -25.58
C ASP A 63 8.57 2.77 -26.95
N ALA A 64 9.19 1.78 -27.61
CA ALA A 64 9.79 1.96 -28.93
C ALA A 64 8.74 2.28 -30.01
N ASP A 65 7.55 1.66 -29.95
CA ASP A 65 6.45 1.94 -30.88
C ASP A 65 5.61 3.16 -30.48
N GLN A 66 5.81 3.68 -29.26
CA GLN A 66 4.95 4.69 -28.66
C GLN A 66 3.48 4.27 -28.60
N THR A 67 3.24 2.98 -28.35
CA THR A 67 1.91 2.38 -28.23
C THR A 67 1.69 1.76 -26.87
N ARG A 68 0.48 1.82 -26.36
CA ARG A 68 0.06 1.14 -25.11
C ARG A 68 -0.19 -0.34 -25.32
N VAL A 69 -0.53 -0.76 -26.54
CA VAL A 69 -0.70 -2.18 -26.85
C VAL A 69 0.20 -2.54 -28.02
N LEU A 70 0.87 -3.69 -27.93
CA LEU A 70 1.72 -4.17 -29.01
C LEU A 70 0.88 -4.41 -30.27
N LYS A 71 1.41 -3.98 -31.42
CA LYS A 71 0.76 -4.20 -32.71
C LYS A 71 0.89 -5.67 -33.12
N ALA A 72 -0.18 -6.22 -33.68
CA ALA A 72 -0.29 -7.60 -34.12
C ALA A 72 0.81 -8.04 -35.10
N GLU A 73 1.21 -7.13 -35.98
CA GLU A 73 2.16 -7.39 -37.07
C GLU A 73 3.61 -7.30 -36.62
N ARG A 74 3.86 -6.95 -35.36
CA ARG A 74 5.22 -6.74 -34.88
C ARG A 74 5.92 -8.07 -34.60
N PRO A 75 7.07 -8.35 -35.23
CA PRO A 75 7.85 -9.53 -34.89
C PRO A 75 8.39 -9.41 -33.46
N LEU A 76 8.17 -10.45 -32.66
CA LEU A 76 8.69 -10.56 -31.31
C LEU A 76 10.13 -11.12 -31.34
N PRO A 77 11.03 -10.66 -30.46
CA PRO A 77 12.32 -11.32 -30.26
C PRO A 77 12.12 -12.79 -29.86
N GLU A 78 12.97 -13.70 -30.34
CA GLU A 78 12.84 -15.16 -30.14
C GLU A 78 12.67 -15.57 -28.66
N GLN A 79 13.42 -14.91 -27.77
CA GLN A 79 13.33 -15.12 -26.32
C GLN A 79 11.96 -14.72 -25.76
N LEU A 80 11.40 -13.62 -26.25
CA LEU A 80 10.07 -13.15 -25.84
C LEU A 80 8.98 -14.01 -26.47
N GLN A 81 9.13 -14.41 -27.73
CA GLN A 81 8.19 -15.29 -28.44
C GLN A 81 7.99 -16.61 -27.67
N THR A 82 9.09 -17.22 -27.22
CA THR A 82 9.04 -18.46 -26.42
C THR A 82 8.24 -18.28 -25.12
N VAL A 83 8.41 -17.14 -24.43
CA VAL A 83 7.67 -16.85 -23.19
C VAL A 83 6.20 -16.56 -23.50
N MET A 84 5.91 -15.78 -24.54
CA MET A 84 4.56 -15.42 -24.94
C MET A 84 3.75 -16.63 -25.40
N ASP A 85 4.36 -17.58 -26.12
CA ASP A 85 3.72 -18.86 -26.48
C ASP A 85 3.35 -19.71 -25.25
N GLY A 86 4.13 -19.59 -24.18
CA GLY A 86 3.92 -20.28 -22.91
C GLY A 86 2.82 -19.68 -22.02
N LEU A 87 2.28 -18.50 -22.36
CA LEU A 87 1.23 -17.86 -21.55
C LEU A 87 -0.08 -18.66 -21.61
N GLN A 88 -0.54 -19.08 -20.42
CA GLN A 88 -1.76 -19.85 -20.21
C GLN A 88 -2.85 -18.96 -19.61
N TRP A 89 -3.64 -18.35 -20.50
CA TRP A 89 -4.74 -17.47 -20.10
C TRP A 89 -5.98 -18.20 -19.57
N ASP A 90 -6.02 -19.53 -19.66
CA ASP A 90 -7.13 -20.33 -19.12
C ASP A 90 -7.26 -20.23 -17.59
N LEU A 91 -6.19 -19.77 -16.92
CA LEU A 91 -6.19 -19.48 -15.48
C LEU A 91 -7.05 -18.27 -15.11
N ASP A 92 -7.27 -17.34 -16.04
CA ASP A 92 -8.10 -16.14 -15.84
C ASP A 92 -8.84 -15.77 -17.15
N PRO A 93 -10.01 -16.39 -17.41
CA PRO A 93 -10.75 -16.20 -18.66
C PRO A 93 -11.29 -14.77 -18.81
N VAL A 94 -11.56 -14.07 -17.70
CA VAL A 94 -12.03 -12.68 -17.73
C VAL A 94 -10.91 -11.77 -18.22
N LEU A 95 -9.69 -11.99 -17.72
CA LEU A 95 -8.50 -11.26 -18.15
C LEU A 95 -8.18 -11.53 -19.63
N ARG A 96 -8.31 -12.78 -20.08
CA ARG A 96 -8.16 -13.12 -21.50
C ARG A 96 -9.15 -12.35 -22.38
N HIS A 97 -10.42 -12.38 -21.99
CA HIS A 97 -11.51 -11.78 -22.76
C HIS A 97 -11.41 -10.26 -22.82
N GLY A 98 -11.13 -9.62 -21.67
CA GLY A 98 -10.87 -8.17 -21.61
C GLY A 98 -9.64 -7.78 -22.42
N GLY A 99 -8.55 -8.56 -22.33
CA GLY A 99 -7.33 -8.31 -23.07
C GLY A 99 -7.50 -8.43 -24.60
N LEU A 100 -8.32 -9.36 -25.09
CA LEU A 100 -8.64 -9.47 -26.52
C LEU A 100 -9.40 -8.25 -27.03
N TRP A 101 -10.39 -7.76 -26.27
CA TRP A 101 -11.12 -6.54 -26.63
C TRP A 101 -10.22 -5.30 -26.58
N ALA A 102 -9.43 -5.15 -25.51
CA ALA A 102 -8.48 -4.06 -25.38
C ALA A 102 -7.45 -4.06 -26.51
N ALA A 103 -6.98 -5.24 -26.92
CA ALA A 103 -6.01 -5.40 -28.01
C ALA A 103 -6.53 -4.91 -29.38
N GLN A 104 -7.85 -4.84 -29.56
CA GLN A 104 -8.47 -4.33 -30.78
C GLN A 104 -8.82 -2.86 -30.66
N LEU A 105 -9.47 -2.49 -29.55
CA LEU A 105 -10.01 -1.15 -29.38
C LEU A 105 -8.92 -0.10 -29.10
N VAL A 106 -7.91 -0.44 -28.29
CA VAL A 106 -6.88 0.54 -27.90
C VAL A 106 -6.05 1.00 -29.10
N PRO A 107 -5.53 0.13 -29.98
CA PRO A 107 -4.82 0.58 -31.18
C PRO A 107 -5.67 1.42 -32.12
N GLU A 108 -6.98 1.13 -32.26
CA GLU A 108 -7.89 1.97 -33.04
C GLU A 108 -7.97 3.39 -32.46
N LEU A 109 -8.17 3.52 -31.15
CA LEU A 109 -8.23 4.81 -30.47
C LEU A 109 -6.91 5.57 -30.55
N GLU A 110 -5.79 4.88 -30.40
CA GLU A 110 -4.46 5.47 -30.55
C GLU A 110 -4.24 6.00 -31.97
N SER A 111 -4.65 5.24 -32.98
CA SER A 111 -4.54 5.66 -34.38
C SER A 111 -5.40 6.90 -34.67
N ALA A 112 -6.64 6.93 -34.16
CA ALA A 112 -7.53 8.07 -34.32
C ALA A 112 -7.02 9.32 -33.59
N SER A 113 -6.50 9.15 -32.37
CA SER A 113 -5.91 10.23 -31.58
C SER A 113 -4.65 10.81 -32.22
N SER A 114 -3.85 9.96 -32.88
CA SER A 114 -2.66 10.42 -33.61
C SER A 114 -3.02 11.27 -34.84
N GLY A 115 -4.27 11.17 -35.33
CA GLY A 115 -4.86 12.06 -36.33
C GLY A 115 -5.42 13.38 -35.76
N GLY A 116 -5.24 13.65 -34.46
CA GLY A 116 -5.71 14.86 -33.78
C GLY A 116 -7.12 14.79 -33.19
N ALA A 117 -7.77 13.61 -33.23
CA ALA A 117 -9.08 13.43 -32.61
C ALA A 117 -8.98 13.31 -31.08
N ASP A 118 -9.91 13.94 -30.37
CA ASP A 118 -10.08 13.70 -28.94
C ASP A 118 -10.68 12.30 -28.71
N ILE A 119 -10.00 11.49 -27.91
CA ILE A 119 -10.42 10.11 -27.59
C ILE A 119 -11.77 10.12 -26.85
N ALA A 120 -11.98 11.06 -25.94
CA ALA A 120 -13.21 11.13 -25.15
C ALA A 120 -14.41 11.51 -26.02
N GLU A 121 -14.23 12.45 -26.96
CA GLU A 121 -15.26 12.79 -27.95
C GLU A 121 -15.55 11.62 -28.90
N LEU A 122 -14.52 10.91 -29.36
CA LEU A 122 -14.68 9.76 -30.23
C LEU A 122 -15.44 8.63 -29.52
N LEU A 123 -15.13 8.35 -28.26
CA LEU A 123 -15.86 7.36 -27.45
C LEU A 123 -17.32 7.79 -27.21
N ALA A 124 -17.57 9.07 -26.95
CA ALA A 124 -18.92 9.60 -26.83
C ALA A 124 -19.72 9.46 -28.14
N SER A 125 -19.09 9.73 -29.29
CA SER A 125 -19.70 9.57 -30.61
C SER A 125 -20.03 8.12 -30.94
N ARG A 126 -19.25 7.16 -30.41
CA ARG A 126 -19.49 5.71 -30.53
C ARG A 126 -20.39 5.15 -29.42
N HIS A 127 -21.00 6.02 -28.61
CA HIS A 127 -21.89 5.64 -27.50
C HIS A 127 -21.25 4.70 -26.47
N TRP A 128 -19.97 4.89 -26.15
CA TRP A 128 -19.33 4.15 -25.08
C TRP A 128 -19.99 4.50 -23.72
N PRO A 129 -20.46 3.52 -22.93
CA PRO A 129 -21.33 3.75 -21.78
C PRO A 129 -20.70 4.57 -20.65
N LEU A 130 -19.37 4.54 -20.55
CA LEU A 130 -18.58 5.21 -19.50
C LEU A 130 -17.72 6.36 -20.06
N SER A 131 -18.12 6.94 -21.21
CA SER A 131 -17.35 8.00 -21.86
C SER A 131 -17.27 9.29 -21.03
N LYS A 132 -18.26 9.55 -20.15
CA LYS A 132 -18.29 10.75 -19.30
C LYS A 132 -17.13 10.79 -18.31
N ASP A 133 -16.80 9.65 -17.70
CA ASP A 133 -15.71 9.53 -16.72
C ASP A 133 -14.32 9.79 -17.36
N LEU A 134 -14.23 9.69 -18.69
CA LEU A 134 -13.00 9.90 -19.44
C LEU A 134 -12.83 11.35 -19.93
N GLN A 135 -13.88 12.17 -19.91
CA GLN A 135 -13.83 13.57 -20.37
C GLN A 135 -13.06 14.49 -19.42
N GLU A 136 -12.92 14.12 -18.15
CA GLU A 136 -12.23 14.91 -17.14
C GLU A 136 -10.70 14.70 -17.13
N ILE A 137 -10.20 13.74 -17.92
CA ILE A 137 -8.79 13.36 -17.94
C ILE A 137 -8.09 14.05 -19.11
N GLU A 138 -7.21 15.01 -18.81
CA GLU A 138 -6.47 15.76 -19.84
C GLU A 138 -5.32 14.95 -20.48
N ASP A 139 -4.68 14.05 -19.72
CA ASP A 139 -3.56 13.26 -20.22
C ASP A 139 -4.05 12.10 -21.10
N ARG A 140 -3.66 12.11 -22.38
CA ARG A 140 -3.97 11.07 -23.37
C ARG A 140 -3.65 9.66 -22.86
N ASN A 141 -2.50 9.50 -22.20
CA ASN A 141 -2.04 8.19 -21.73
C ASN A 141 -2.88 7.68 -20.56
N ALA A 142 -3.28 8.58 -19.66
CA ALA A 142 -4.23 8.29 -18.59
C ALA A 142 -5.63 7.95 -19.14
N VAL A 143 -6.12 8.65 -20.17
CA VAL A 143 -7.39 8.32 -20.84
C VAL A 143 -7.37 6.89 -21.40
N LEU A 144 -6.29 6.52 -22.11
CA LEU A 144 -6.15 5.17 -22.67
C LEU A 144 -6.05 4.10 -21.58
N THR A 145 -5.34 4.37 -20.48
CA THR A 145 -5.27 3.46 -19.33
C THR A 145 -6.64 3.30 -18.68
N ALA A 146 -7.36 4.38 -18.41
CA ALA A 146 -8.70 4.36 -17.82
C ALA A 146 -9.72 3.66 -18.74
N PHE A 147 -9.67 3.92 -20.05
CA PHE A 147 -10.48 3.21 -21.03
C PHE A 147 -10.18 1.71 -21.01
N THR A 148 -8.90 1.32 -20.99
CA THR A 148 -8.51 -0.09 -20.92
C THR A 148 -9.05 -0.75 -19.64
N GLN A 149 -8.96 -0.06 -18.49
CA GLN A 149 -9.55 -0.54 -17.24
C GLN A 149 -11.07 -0.75 -17.36
N GLN A 150 -11.79 0.18 -17.99
CA GLN A 150 -13.22 0.03 -18.25
C GLN A 150 -13.52 -1.20 -19.13
N VAL A 151 -12.71 -1.47 -20.14
CA VAL A 151 -12.84 -2.69 -20.98
C VAL A 151 -12.68 -3.95 -20.14
N PHE A 152 -11.67 -4.01 -19.25
CA PHE A 152 -11.49 -5.16 -18.35
C PHE A 152 -12.63 -5.31 -17.34
N MET A 153 -13.18 -4.20 -16.81
CA MET A 153 -14.34 -4.23 -15.91
C MET A 153 -15.60 -4.77 -16.61
N LEU A 154 -15.79 -4.41 -17.89
CA LEU A 154 -16.94 -4.83 -18.68
C LEU A 154 -16.72 -6.18 -19.39
N ALA A 155 -15.55 -6.80 -19.26
CA ALA A 155 -15.17 -7.99 -20.03
C ALA A 155 -16.23 -9.10 -19.98
N SER A 156 -16.81 -9.39 -18.81
CA SER A 156 -17.85 -10.43 -18.67
C SER A 156 -19.19 -10.10 -19.36
N GLN A 157 -19.40 -8.84 -19.73
CA GLN A 157 -20.62 -8.34 -20.39
C GLN A 157 -20.41 -8.08 -21.89
N LEU A 158 -19.16 -8.02 -22.34
CA LEU A 158 -18.84 -7.84 -23.75
C LEU A 158 -19.10 -9.14 -24.53
N PRO A 159 -19.56 -9.05 -25.80
CA PRO A 159 -19.73 -10.22 -26.64
C PRO A 159 -18.40 -10.92 -26.90
N GLU A 160 -18.43 -12.13 -27.47
CA GLU A 160 -17.20 -12.82 -27.84
C GLU A 160 -16.34 -11.95 -28.77
N PRO A 161 -15.07 -11.67 -28.42
CA PRO A 161 -14.20 -10.86 -29.25
C PRO A 161 -13.90 -11.61 -30.55
N PRO A 162 -13.80 -10.91 -31.69
CA PRO A 162 -13.40 -11.54 -32.93
C PRO A 162 -11.99 -12.10 -32.76
N ARG A 163 -11.81 -13.40 -33.03
CA ARG A 163 -10.51 -14.05 -32.88
C ARG A 163 -9.58 -13.59 -34.00
N PRO A 164 -8.44 -12.96 -33.69
CA PRO A 164 -7.47 -12.65 -34.72
C PRO A 164 -6.89 -13.94 -35.32
N VAL A 165 -6.71 -13.96 -36.65
CA VAL A 165 -5.94 -15.01 -37.33
C VAL A 165 -4.47 -14.65 -37.21
N GLN A 166 -3.88 -14.87 -36.04
CA GLN A 166 -2.50 -14.48 -35.74
C GLN A 166 -1.74 -15.63 -35.10
N GLU A 167 -0.41 -15.53 -35.14
CA GLU A 167 0.46 -16.41 -34.37
C GLU A 167 0.13 -16.26 -32.88
N ARG A 168 0.06 -17.40 -32.18
CA ARG A 168 -0.33 -17.47 -30.77
C ARG A 168 0.51 -16.55 -29.87
N ALA A 169 1.82 -16.50 -30.11
CA ALA A 169 2.73 -15.58 -29.40
C ALA A 169 2.34 -14.12 -29.54
N ASN A 170 1.95 -13.67 -30.74
CA ASN A 170 1.58 -12.29 -30.98
C ASN A 170 0.25 -11.96 -30.30
N GLU A 171 -0.77 -12.81 -30.45
CA GLU A 171 -2.04 -12.66 -29.71
C GLU A 171 -1.77 -12.54 -28.20
N ASN A 172 -0.96 -13.45 -27.66
CA ASN A 172 -0.60 -13.45 -26.25
C ASN A 172 0.17 -12.18 -25.82
N ALA A 173 1.06 -11.67 -26.67
CA ALA A 173 1.76 -10.41 -26.41
C ALA A 173 0.82 -9.20 -26.43
N GLN A 174 -0.19 -9.19 -27.31
CA GLN A 174 -1.21 -8.14 -27.33
C GLN A 174 -2.10 -8.17 -26.08
N ILE A 175 -2.56 -9.36 -25.67
CA ILE A 175 -3.33 -9.54 -24.44
C ILE A 175 -2.50 -9.11 -23.23
N PHE A 176 -1.23 -9.54 -23.16
CA PHE A 176 -0.33 -9.20 -22.06
C PHE A 176 -0.06 -7.70 -21.98
N SER A 177 0.28 -7.05 -23.10
CA SER A 177 0.50 -5.59 -23.12
C SER A 177 -0.77 -4.78 -22.82
N SER A 178 -1.94 -5.25 -23.26
CA SER A 178 -3.23 -4.66 -22.88
C SER A 178 -3.47 -4.73 -21.37
N CYS A 179 -3.12 -5.87 -20.77
CA CYS A 179 -3.20 -6.04 -19.34
C CYS A 179 -2.24 -5.12 -18.59
N LEU A 180 -0.97 -5.04 -19.02
CA LEU A 180 0.00 -4.10 -18.45
C LEU A 180 -0.52 -2.65 -18.49
N THR A 181 -1.15 -2.25 -19.59
CA THR A 181 -1.78 -0.93 -19.72
C THR A 181 -2.92 -0.73 -18.75
N ALA A 182 -3.78 -1.73 -18.53
CA ALA A 182 -4.86 -1.66 -17.54
C ALA A 182 -4.33 -1.44 -16.12
N TYR A 183 -3.20 -2.07 -15.79
CA TYR A 183 -2.52 -1.88 -14.50
C TYR A 183 -1.66 -0.61 -14.44
N GLY A 184 -1.57 0.17 -15.52
CA GLY A 184 -0.80 1.41 -15.58
C GLY A 184 0.72 1.20 -15.63
N PHE A 185 1.20 0.02 -16.04
CA PHE A 185 2.62 -0.21 -16.24
C PHE A 185 3.13 0.55 -17.47
N ASP A 186 4.10 1.44 -17.24
CA ASP A 186 4.80 2.18 -18.28
C ASP A 186 6.30 2.16 -17.98
N LEU A 187 7.12 1.89 -18.99
CA LEU A 187 8.57 1.88 -18.87
C LEU A 187 9.09 3.22 -18.33
N ARG A 188 8.53 4.35 -18.79
CA ARG A 188 8.99 5.68 -18.40
C ARG A 188 8.73 5.95 -16.93
N HIS A 189 7.56 5.55 -16.44
CA HIS A 189 7.20 5.68 -15.02
C HIS A 189 8.03 4.77 -14.14
N LEU A 190 8.27 3.52 -14.56
CA LEU A 190 9.12 2.58 -13.83
C LEU A 190 10.58 3.08 -13.75
N LEU A 191 11.14 3.56 -14.86
CA LEU A 191 12.50 4.10 -14.88
C LEU A 191 12.65 5.42 -14.09
N ALA A 192 11.58 6.22 -13.98
CA ALA A 192 11.56 7.41 -13.15
C ALA A 192 11.47 7.08 -11.65
N SER A 193 10.88 5.93 -11.29
CA SER A 193 10.75 5.47 -9.90
C SER A 193 12.05 4.95 -9.31
N ILE A 194 13.03 4.57 -10.14
CA ILE A 194 14.37 4.17 -9.69
C ILE A 194 15.08 5.41 -9.15
N PRO A 195 15.36 5.48 -7.84
CA PRO A 195 16.02 6.63 -7.27
C PRO A 195 17.43 6.74 -7.87
N VAL A 196 17.67 7.77 -8.68
CA VAL A 196 19.04 8.25 -8.93
C VAL A 196 19.65 8.47 -7.56
N ALA A 197 20.81 7.87 -7.28
CA ALA A 197 21.50 7.89 -5.99
C ALA A 197 21.49 9.28 -5.35
N SER A 198 20.40 9.59 -4.65
CA SER A 198 20.17 10.83 -3.95
C SER A 198 19.98 10.38 -2.52
N THR A 199 20.84 10.94 -1.67
CA THR A 199 20.84 10.72 -0.24
C THR A 199 19.41 10.83 0.28
N LYS A 200 18.92 9.77 0.94
CA LYS A 200 17.71 9.84 1.78
C LYS A 200 17.94 10.92 2.85
N ARG A 201 17.71 12.18 2.50
CA ARG A 201 17.46 13.24 3.47
C ARG A 201 16.04 13.03 3.91
N GLY A 202 15.84 12.77 5.19
CA GLY A 202 14.52 12.88 5.80
C GLY A 202 13.97 14.27 5.44
N LEU A 203 12.86 14.30 4.74
CA LEU A 203 12.13 15.53 4.48
C LEU A 203 11.45 15.88 5.81
N GLU A 204 11.92 16.91 6.49
CA GLU A 204 11.25 17.44 7.67
C GLU A 204 10.11 18.33 7.17
N ILE A 205 8.89 17.82 7.23
CA ILE A 205 7.68 18.52 6.79
C ILE A 205 7.19 19.35 7.97
N GLU A 206 7.43 20.66 7.96
CA GLU A 206 6.75 21.58 8.86
C GLU A 206 5.29 21.71 8.42
N CYS A 207 4.41 20.95 9.06
CA CYS A 207 2.98 20.96 8.81
C CYS A 207 2.28 21.83 9.85
N SER A 208 1.86 23.03 9.48
CA SER A 208 0.90 23.83 10.26
C SER A 208 -0.53 23.37 9.97
N ALA A 209 -0.82 22.08 10.14
CA ALA A 209 -2.16 21.56 9.94
C ALA A 209 -3.10 22.06 11.06
N GLN A 210 -4.04 22.94 10.72
CA GLN A 210 -5.26 23.09 11.49
C GLN A 210 -6.22 21.96 11.08
N ALA A 211 -6.41 20.98 11.96
CA ALA A 211 -7.38 19.92 11.75
C ALA A 211 -8.80 20.49 11.90
N ILE A 212 -9.52 20.58 10.79
CA ILE A 212 -10.95 20.90 10.78
C ILE A 212 -11.68 19.57 10.65
N TYR A 213 -12.42 19.19 11.68
CA TYR A 213 -13.22 17.97 11.69
C TYR A 213 -14.65 18.31 11.29
N GLU A 214 -15.09 17.84 10.13
CA GLU A 214 -16.50 17.86 9.73
C GLU A 214 -17.06 16.44 9.77
N SER A 215 -18.10 16.22 10.58
CA SER A 215 -18.78 14.94 10.66
C SER A 215 -19.73 14.81 9.46
N ALA A 216 -19.49 13.83 8.59
CA ALA A 216 -20.41 13.46 7.53
C ALA A 216 -21.41 12.39 8.02
N ASP A 217 -22.62 12.39 7.48
CA ASP A 217 -23.61 11.36 7.78
C ASP A 217 -23.14 9.99 7.26
N PRO A 218 -23.21 8.92 8.07
CA PRO A 218 -22.76 7.60 7.65
C PRO A 218 -23.64 7.05 6.54
N SER A 219 -23.01 6.51 5.50
CA SER A 219 -23.71 5.84 4.41
C SER A 219 -24.34 4.52 4.90
N ARG A 220 -25.39 4.06 4.20
CA ARG A 220 -26.04 2.75 4.46
C ARG A 220 -25.13 1.56 4.23
N LYS A 221 -24.08 1.70 3.40
CA LYS A 221 -23.12 0.63 3.11
C LYS A 221 -21.87 0.84 3.97
N LEU A 222 -21.54 -0.15 4.79
CA LEU A 222 -20.40 -0.09 5.72
C LEU A 222 -19.07 0.15 4.98
N GLU A 223 -18.92 -0.42 3.78
CA GLU A 223 -17.74 -0.31 2.93
C GLU A 223 -17.51 1.12 2.39
N ALA A 224 -18.59 1.90 2.26
CA ALA A 224 -18.52 3.29 1.81
C ALA A 224 -18.18 4.27 2.96
N ASN A 225 -18.10 3.80 4.21
CA ASN A 225 -17.73 4.62 5.38
C ASN A 225 -16.22 4.56 5.64
N THR A 226 -15.41 4.73 4.58
CA THR A 226 -13.95 4.80 4.73
C THR A 226 -13.56 6.24 5.09
N PRO A 227 -12.84 6.46 6.20
CA PRO A 227 -12.41 7.81 6.56
C PRO A 227 -11.44 8.33 5.49
N PHE A 228 -11.50 9.61 5.20
CA PHE A 228 -10.58 10.28 4.29
C PHE A 228 -10.11 11.58 4.91
N ILE A 229 -8.96 12.08 4.45
CA ILE A 229 -8.46 13.41 4.79
C ILE A 229 -8.39 14.25 3.54
N THR A 230 -8.77 15.52 3.64
CA THR A 230 -8.49 16.49 2.58
C THR A 230 -7.19 17.18 2.91
N VAL A 231 -6.20 17.07 2.03
CA VAL A 231 -4.89 17.70 2.20
C VAL A 231 -4.64 18.68 1.08
N ALA A 232 -4.19 19.88 1.44
CA ALA A 232 -3.63 20.85 0.53
C ALA A 232 -2.11 20.67 0.51
N ILE A 233 -1.56 20.29 -0.63
CA ILE A 233 -0.14 20.07 -0.84
C ILE A 233 0.38 21.23 -1.67
N GLU A 234 1.41 21.92 -1.18
CA GLU A 234 2.05 23.02 -1.86
C GLU A 234 3.55 22.75 -2.00
N ALA A 235 4.05 22.75 -3.24
CA ALA A 235 5.48 22.78 -3.52
C ALA A 235 5.77 23.52 -4.83
N ASP A 236 6.87 24.27 -4.84
CA ASP A 236 7.33 25.12 -5.94
C ASP A 236 6.26 26.11 -6.45
N GLY A 237 5.43 26.64 -5.55
CA GLY A 237 4.37 27.60 -5.87
C GLY A 237 3.14 26.98 -6.56
N LYS A 238 3.11 25.66 -6.78
CA LYS A 238 1.91 24.92 -7.19
C LYS A 238 1.20 24.37 -5.96
N LYS A 239 -0.12 24.56 -5.92
CA LYS A 239 -0.98 24.08 -4.85
C LYS A 239 -2.01 23.12 -5.42
N GLU A 240 -2.10 21.93 -4.82
CA GLU A 240 -3.08 20.90 -5.17
C GLU A 240 -3.83 20.47 -3.92
N VAL A 241 -5.15 20.33 -4.04
CA VAL A 241 -6.00 19.85 -2.94
C VAL A 241 -6.54 18.50 -3.35
N MET A 242 -6.29 17.48 -2.53
CA MET A 242 -6.73 16.11 -2.82
C MET A 242 -7.33 15.43 -1.59
N GLN A 243 -8.25 14.50 -1.84
CA GLN A 243 -8.82 13.64 -0.82
C GLN A 243 -8.05 12.31 -0.80
N LEU A 244 -7.51 11.96 0.36
CA LEU A 244 -6.79 10.72 0.57
C LEU A 244 -7.64 9.78 1.42
N PRO A 245 -8.11 8.63 0.87
CA PRO A 245 -8.79 7.63 1.67
C PRO A 245 -7.80 6.98 2.65
N TYR A 246 -8.28 6.62 3.83
CA TYR A 246 -7.49 5.93 4.84
C TYR A 246 -7.24 4.48 4.44
N ASP A 247 -5.99 4.19 4.11
CA ASP A 247 -5.52 2.84 3.87
C ASP A 247 -5.17 2.17 5.19
N ARG A 248 -6.10 1.36 5.70
CA ARG A 248 -5.94 0.63 6.98
C ARG A 248 -4.75 -0.33 6.99
N TYR A 249 -4.36 -0.88 5.84
CA TYR A 249 -3.38 -1.96 5.75
C TYR A 249 -2.02 -1.49 5.22
N GLY A 250 -1.93 -0.26 4.70
CA GLY A 250 -0.70 0.27 4.11
C GLY A 250 -0.29 -0.43 2.80
N THR A 251 -1.19 -1.21 2.23
CA THR A 251 -1.00 -1.97 0.99
C THR A 251 -1.62 -1.27 -0.23
N GLY A 252 -2.43 -0.24 -0.01
CA GLY A 252 -3.09 0.54 -1.06
C GLY A 252 -2.11 1.36 -1.87
N LEU A 253 -2.53 1.77 -3.06
CA LEU A 253 -1.71 2.58 -3.96
C LEU A 253 -1.40 3.95 -3.35
N LYS A 254 -0.20 4.47 -3.65
CA LYS A 254 0.12 5.86 -3.36
C LYS A 254 -0.48 6.74 -4.46
N TRP A 255 -1.13 7.82 -4.06
CA TRP A 255 -1.76 8.76 -4.98
C TRP A 255 -0.73 9.76 -5.49
N PRO A 256 -0.64 9.99 -6.81
CA PRO A 256 0.21 11.04 -7.35
C PRO A 256 -0.31 12.41 -6.93
N ALA A 257 0.61 13.31 -6.56
CA ALA A 257 0.35 14.72 -6.27
C ALA A 257 1.40 15.60 -6.97
N LEU A 258 1.00 16.83 -7.29
CA LEU A 258 1.76 17.87 -7.99
C LEU A 258 2.35 17.37 -9.31
N ASP A 259 1.45 16.97 -10.21
CA ASP A 259 1.79 16.39 -11.52
C ASP A 259 2.59 15.06 -11.40
N GLY A 260 2.37 14.32 -10.31
CA GLY A 260 3.02 13.03 -10.05
C GLY A 260 4.45 13.12 -9.52
N ARG A 261 4.93 14.32 -9.17
CA ARG A 261 6.24 14.51 -8.54
C ARG A 261 6.33 13.90 -7.14
N TYR A 262 5.19 13.80 -6.46
CA TYR A 262 5.09 13.20 -5.14
C TYR A 262 4.07 12.07 -5.14
N LEU A 263 4.33 11.05 -4.32
CA LEU A 263 3.43 9.93 -4.09
C LEU A 263 2.98 9.98 -2.64
N VAL A 264 1.68 10.21 -2.43
CA VAL A 264 1.10 10.50 -1.12
C VAL A 264 0.09 9.42 -0.75
N ARG A 265 0.09 9.01 0.52
CA ARG A 265 -0.85 8.00 1.02
C ARG A 265 -1.19 8.29 2.46
N TYR A 266 -2.47 8.18 2.80
CA TYR A 266 -2.91 8.26 4.18
C TYR A 266 -3.03 6.85 4.77
N GLN A 267 -2.17 6.51 5.71
CA GLN A 267 -2.07 5.16 6.28
C GLN A 267 -1.69 5.20 7.77
N PRO A 268 -1.92 4.12 8.53
CA PRO A 268 -1.31 3.99 9.84
C PRO A 268 0.21 3.83 9.71
N GLN A 269 0.91 4.33 10.72
CA GLN A 269 2.33 4.07 10.85
C GLN A 269 2.53 2.67 11.44
N PHE A 270 3.12 1.76 10.66
CA PHE A 270 3.55 0.46 11.15
C PHE A 270 4.88 0.62 11.86
N GLN A 271 4.91 0.29 13.14
CA GLN A 271 6.14 0.28 13.94
C GLN A 271 6.39 -1.13 14.45
N THR A 272 7.60 -1.63 14.22
CA THR A 272 8.03 -2.93 14.76
C THR A 272 8.39 -2.76 16.22
N LEU A 273 7.71 -3.50 17.10
CA LEU A 273 8.02 -3.50 18.53
C LEU A 273 9.24 -4.41 18.80
N PRO A 274 10.10 -4.06 19.77
CA PRO A 274 11.26 -4.87 20.15
C PRO A 274 10.89 -6.17 20.89
N HIS A 275 9.60 -6.36 21.22
CA HIS A 275 9.08 -7.53 21.92
C HIS A 275 8.17 -8.34 21.01
N ARG A 276 8.31 -9.67 21.05
CA ARG A 276 7.35 -10.59 20.41
C ARG A 276 6.38 -11.11 21.46
N ILE A 277 5.09 -10.96 21.19
CA ILE A 277 4.02 -11.40 22.09
C ILE A 277 3.22 -12.47 21.37
N ARG A 278 3.04 -13.62 22.03
CA ARG A 278 2.15 -14.67 21.59
C ARG A 278 0.96 -14.74 22.54
N LEU A 279 -0.24 -14.63 21.99
CA LEU A 279 -1.48 -14.76 22.73
C LEU A 279 -1.90 -16.24 22.79
N HIS A 280 -2.41 -16.64 23.95
CA HIS A 280 -2.94 -17.95 24.26
C HIS A 280 -4.33 -17.78 24.90
N GLN A 281 -5.30 -18.57 24.43
CA GLN A 281 -6.63 -18.70 25.05
C GLN A 281 -7.32 -17.36 25.36
N ALA A 282 -7.43 -16.49 24.36
CA ALA A 282 -8.16 -15.25 24.50
C ALA A 282 -9.65 -15.50 24.83
N ARG A 283 -10.21 -14.74 25.78
CA ARG A 283 -11.58 -14.88 26.27
C ARG A 283 -12.21 -13.54 26.63
N GLN A 284 -13.52 -13.43 26.39
CA GLN A 284 -14.34 -12.32 26.90
C GLN A 284 -15.04 -12.77 28.18
N LEU A 285 -14.83 -12.05 29.27
CA LEU A 285 -15.64 -12.10 30.46
C LEU A 285 -16.82 -11.13 30.28
N SER A 286 -18.03 -11.58 30.57
CA SER A 286 -19.26 -10.76 30.47
C SER A 286 -19.94 -10.63 31.82
N TYR A 287 -20.77 -9.61 31.99
CA TYR A 287 -21.58 -9.46 33.20
C TYR A 287 -22.56 -10.63 33.35
N ALA A 288 -22.81 -11.05 34.59
CA ALA A 288 -23.76 -12.13 34.86
C ALA A 288 -25.14 -11.78 34.30
N GLY A 289 -25.67 -12.65 33.44
CA GLY A 289 -26.98 -12.46 32.80
C GLY A 289 -27.02 -11.46 31.64
N SER A 290 -25.87 -10.99 31.12
CA SER A 290 -25.80 -10.08 29.97
C SER A 290 -24.73 -10.51 28.96
N ALA A 291 -24.93 -10.15 27.69
CA ALA A 291 -23.92 -10.28 26.64
C ALA A 291 -22.89 -9.14 26.65
N GLN A 292 -23.04 -8.16 27.55
CA GLN A 292 -22.13 -7.03 27.68
C GLN A 292 -20.78 -7.46 28.25
N ALA A 293 -19.71 -7.08 27.54
CA ALA A 293 -18.33 -7.35 27.95
C ALA A 293 -17.98 -6.64 29.27
N PHE A 294 -17.40 -7.38 30.21
CA PHE A 294 -16.82 -6.90 31.46
C PHE A 294 -15.31 -6.74 31.36
N SER A 295 -14.62 -7.72 30.75
CA SER A 295 -13.17 -7.71 30.57
C SER A 295 -12.76 -8.63 29.43
N PHE A 296 -11.71 -8.27 28.70
CA PHE A 296 -11.04 -9.16 27.77
C PHE A 296 -9.75 -9.67 28.41
N GLU A 297 -9.52 -10.97 28.36
CA GLU A 297 -8.33 -11.60 28.94
C GLU A 297 -7.66 -12.51 27.93
N SER A 298 -6.34 -12.63 28.02
CA SER A 298 -5.55 -13.62 27.30
C SER A 298 -4.32 -13.97 28.12
N ASP A 299 -3.93 -15.24 28.11
CA ASP A 299 -2.60 -15.61 28.56
C ASP A 299 -1.61 -15.22 27.46
N VAL A 300 -0.47 -14.66 27.85
CA VAL A 300 0.51 -14.13 26.92
C VAL A 300 1.90 -14.64 27.25
N THR A 301 2.59 -15.06 26.20
CA THR A 301 4.01 -15.37 26.25
C THR A 301 4.77 -14.21 25.62
N VAL A 302 5.56 -13.51 26.43
CA VAL A 302 6.39 -12.40 25.96
C VAL A 302 7.82 -12.90 25.82
N LEU A 303 8.35 -12.77 24.60
CA LEU A 303 9.74 -13.08 24.24
C LEU A 303 10.56 -11.80 24.30
N GLU A 304 11.42 -11.70 25.31
CA GLU A 304 12.37 -10.59 25.50
C GLU A 304 13.70 -10.96 24.84
N ASN A 305 14.14 -10.21 23.82
CA ASN A 305 15.43 -10.38 23.13
C ASN A 305 15.79 -11.83 22.75
N GLY A 306 14.77 -12.60 22.33
CA GLY A 306 14.92 -13.96 21.81
C GLY A 306 15.24 -15.06 22.84
N LYS A 307 15.23 -14.77 24.15
CA LYS A 307 15.61 -15.77 25.18
C LYS A 307 14.68 -15.88 26.39
N ASP A 308 14.05 -14.80 26.83
CA ASP A 308 13.21 -14.87 28.04
C ASP A 308 11.75 -15.12 27.66
N GLU A 309 11.21 -16.26 28.11
CA GLU A 309 9.79 -16.62 27.97
C GLU A 309 9.07 -16.36 29.30
N LYS A 310 8.25 -15.30 29.36
CA LYS A 310 7.40 -15.02 30.53
C LYS A 310 5.94 -15.25 30.17
N VAL A 311 5.29 -16.11 30.95
CA VAL A 311 3.85 -16.34 30.89
C VAL A 311 3.17 -15.36 31.85
N ALA A 312 2.34 -14.47 31.33
CA ALA A 312 1.53 -13.54 32.10
C ALA A 312 0.09 -13.52 31.59
N THR A 313 -0.88 -13.25 32.46
CA THR A 313 -2.26 -13.03 32.02
C THR A 313 -2.47 -11.54 31.77
N LEU A 314 -2.74 -11.19 30.52
CA LEU A 314 -3.07 -9.85 30.05
C LEU A 314 -4.59 -9.64 30.16
N SER A 315 -5.02 -8.50 30.68
CA SER A 315 -6.43 -8.09 30.59
C SER A 315 -6.59 -6.58 30.47
N MET A 316 -7.84 -6.11 30.32
CA MET A 316 -8.15 -4.68 30.39
C MET A 316 -7.66 -4.03 31.69
N ASN A 317 -7.76 -4.76 32.80
CA ASN A 317 -7.43 -4.26 34.14
C ASN A 317 -6.06 -4.77 34.65
N ARG A 318 -5.45 -5.74 33.95
CA ARG A 318 -4.16 -6.33 34.31
C ARG A 318 -3.16 -6.11 33.19
N VAL A 319 -2.32 -5.11 33.40
CA VAL A 319 -1.29 -4.65 32.46
C VAL A 319 -0.04 -5.50 32.61
N TYR A 320 0.54 -5.91 31.49
CA TYR A 320 1.89 -6.44 31.48
C TYR A 320 2.88 -5.33 31.16
N GLU A 321 3.87 -5.15 32.02
CA GLU A 321 4.90 -4.11 31.87
C GLU A 321 6.26 -4.77 31.65
N THR A 322 6.94 -4.40 30.57
CA THR A 322 8.31 -4.82 30.29
C THR A 322 9.30 -3.87 30.97
N ARG A 323 10.52 -4.34 31.25
CA ARG A 323 11.59 -3.54 31.88
C ARG A 323 11.93 -2.28 31.07
N ASP A 324 11.80 -2.35 29.75
CA ASP A 324 12.07 -1.25 28.82
C ASP A 324 10.97 -0.18 28.78
N GLY A 325 9.94 -0.30 29.64
CA GLY A 325 8.87 0.69 29.76
C GLY A 325 7.67 0.47 28.83
N TYR A 326 7.60 -0.67 28.12
CA TYR A 326 6.41 -1.03 27.33
C TYR A 326 5.30 -1.59 28.22
N ARG A 327 4.08 -1.14 27.98
CA ARG A 327 2.88 -1.53 28.71
C ARG A 327 1.85 -2.06 27.72
N PHE A 328 1.42 -3.30 27.94
CA PHE A 328 0.48 -3.98 27.07
C PHE A 328 -0.87 -4.11 27.78
N TYR A 329 -1.95 -3.87 27.02
CA TYR A 329 -3.32 -3.95 27.50
C TYR A 329 -4.16 -4.70 26.48
N MET A 330 -5.05 -5.58 26.94
CA MET A 330 -6.04 -6.17 26.06
C MET A 330 -7.18 -5.16 25.85
N ALA A 331 -7.52 -4.86 24.59
CA ALA A 331 -8.52 -3.85 24.27
C ALA A 331 -9.81 -4.44 23.69
N ASN A 332 -9.72 -5.43 22.81
CA ASN A 332 -10.90 -6.00 22.16
C ASN A 332 -10.68 -7.41 21.59
N LEU A 333 -11.77 -8.18 21.46
CA LEU A 333 -11.83 -9.48 20.78
C LEU A 333 -13.00 -9.50 19.80
N TYR A 334 -12.76 -9.93 18.56
CA TYR A 334 -13.80 -10.00 17.54
C TYR A 334 -13.72 -11.26 16.66
N PRO A 335 -14.83 -11.99 16.45
CA PRO A 335 -16.04 -12.00 17.29
C PRO A 335 -15.70 -12.52 18.70
N PRO A 336 -16.49 -12.17 19.73
CA PRO A 336 -16.18 -12.49 21.12
C PRO A 336 -16.46 -13.95 21.51
N THR A 337 -16.90 -14.77 20.56
CA THR A 337 -17.27 -16.16 20.81
C THR A 337 -16.03 -17.01 20.98
N PRO A 338 -15.87 -17.74 22.11
CA PRO A 338 -14.75 -18.65 22.32
C PRO A 338 -14.64 -19.65 21.17
N GLY A 339 -13.44 -19.78 20.58
CA GLY A 339 -13.18 -20.68 19.44
C GLY A 339 -13.48 -20.09 18.06
N GLN A 340 -14.10 -18.91 17.96
CA GLN A 340 -14.33 -18.20 16.70
C GLN A 340 -13.61 -16.85 16.61
N ILE A 341 -12.72 -16.56 17.56
CA ILE A 341 -11.98 -15.29 17.62
C ILE A 341 -11.12 -15.15 16.36
N LYS A 342 -11.38 -14.12 15.56
CA LYS A 342 -10.63 -13.79 14.34
C LYS A 342 -9.60 -12.69 14.57
N GLN A 343 -9.89 -11.77 15.48
CA GLN A 343 -9.06 -10.61 15.74
C GLN A 343 -8.95 -10.36 17.25
N ALA A 344 -7.72 -10.13 17.71
CA ALA A 344 -7.40 -9.68 19.05
C ALA A 344 -6.66 -8.34 18.96
N GLN A 345 -7.16 -7.33 19.67
CA GLN A 345 -6.59 -6.00 19.67
C GLN A 345 -5.87 -5.72 20.99
N ILE A 346 -4.57 -5.45 20.92
CA ILE A 346 -3.73 -5.08 22.06
C ILE A 346 -3.38 -3.60 21.93
N VAL A 347 -3.52 -2.85 23.01
CA VAL A 347 -3.00 -1.47 23.10
C VAL A 347 -1.60 -1.52 23.71
N VAL A 348 -0.67 -0.80 23.09
CA VAL A 348 0.73 -0.71 23.52
C VAL A 348 1.04 0.73 23.85
N ASN A 349 1.62 0.96 25.03
CA ASN A 349 2.10 2.27 25.45
C ASN A 349 3.57 2.16 25.85
N GLN A 350 4.41 3.12 25.42
CA GLN A 350 5.81 3.19 25.80
C GLN A 350 6.02 4.34 26.78
N ASP A 351 6.34 4.01 28.03
CA ASP A 351 6.62 4.98 29.10
C ASP A 351 7.94 4.60 29.79
N PRO A 352 9.10 5.01 29.21
CA PRO A 352 10.41 4.70 29.77
C PRO A 352 10.76 5.58 30.97
N VAL A 353 10.04 6.69 31.17
CA VAL A 353 10.40 7.75 32.12
C VAL A 353 9.70 7.56 33.48
N ARG A 354 8.66 6.74 33.55
CA ARG A 354 7.94 6.45 34.79
C ARG A 354 8.86 6.00 35.93
N TYR A 355 9.78 5.07 35.66
CA TYR A 355 10.69 4.56 36.70
C TYR A 355 11.72 5.59 37.16
N THR A 356 12.17 6.45 36.25
CA THR A 356 13.25 7.41 36.52
C THR A 356 12.76 8.70 37.16
N VAL A 357 11.51 9.12 36.94
CA VAL A 357 10.98 10.39 37.48
C VAL A 357 10.00 10.17 38.64
N THR A 358 9.08 9.20 38.53
CA THR A 358 8.00 9.03 39.50
C THR A 358 8.54 8.57 40.87
N TYR A 359 9.52 7.65 40.88
CA TYR A 359 10.05 7.10 42.13
C TYR A 359 10.94 8.09 42.89
N PRO A 360 11.88 8.83 42.27
CA PRO A 360 12.62 9.87 42.97
C PRO A 360 11.73 10.99 43.49
N GLY A 361 10.70 11.40 42.73
CA GLY A 361 9.72 12.37 43.19
C GLY A 361 8.92 11.89 44.40
N ALA A 362 8.44 10.64 44.37
CA ALA A 362 7.75 10.03 45.50
C ALA A 362 8.66 9.89 46.73
N ILE A 363 9.93 9.52 46.53
CA ILE A 363 10.95 9.44 47.57
C ILE A 363 11.20 10.83 48.18
N LEU A 364 11.35 11.88 47.36
CA LEU A 364 11.55 13.25 47.83
C LEU A 364 10.33 13.76 48.61
N MET A 365 9.11 13.44 48.16
CA MET A 365 7.87 13.74 48.89
C MET A 365 7.79 12.99 50.22
N ALA A 366 8.16 11.72 50.25
CA ALA A 366 8.22 10.92 51.47
C ALA A 366 9.26 11.48 52.45
N PHE A 367 10.47 11.80 51.98
CA PHE A 367 11.51 12.44 52.79
C PHE A 367 11.09 13.84 53.26
N GLY A 368 10.48 14.65 52.41
CA GLY A 368 9.96 15.97 52.78
C GLY A 368 8.89 15.87 53.87
N SER A 369 8.00 14.88 53.76
CA SER A 369 6.97 14.61 54.76
C SER A 369 7.59 14.17 56.09
N ILE A 370 8.52 13.20 56.06
CA ILE A 370 9.26 12.74 57.26
C ILE A 370 10.03 13.90 57.90
N TRP A 371 10.71 14.72 57.09
CA TRP A 371 11.48 15.88 57.55
C TRP A 371 10.60 16.93 58.22
N LEU A 372 9.40 17.20 57.69
CA LEU A 372 8.41 18.10 58.27
C LEU A 372 8.00 17.64 59.68
N PHE A 373 7.75 16.33 59.86
CA PHE A 373 7.41 15.77 61.17
C PHE A 373 8.60 15.78 62.13
N TRP A 374 9.84 15.58 61.66
CA TRP A 374 11.03 15.63 62.50
C TRP A 374 11.44 17.05 62.92
N ARG A 375 11.28 18.05 62.04
CA ARG A 375 11.62 19.46 62.34
C ARG A 375 10.69 20.08 63.38
N ARG A 376 9.45 19.58 63.51
CA ARG A 376 8.51 20.00 64.56
C ARG A 376 8.87 19.50 65.96
N ARG A 377 9.51 18.33 66.12
CA ARG A 377 9.94 17.85 67.46
C ARG A 377 10.99 18.75 68.12
N ARG A 378 11.89 19.36 67.35
CA ARG A 378 12.95 20.23 67.92
C ARG A 378 12.46 21.58 68.47
N LYS A 379 11.21 22.00 68.18
CA LYS A 379 10.64 23.25 68.72
C LYS A 379 9.87 23.07 70.04
N PHE A 380 9.54 21.85 70.42
CA PHE A 380 8.85 21.59 71.69
C PHE A 380 9.81 21.30 72.86
N GLU A 381 11.01 20.77 72.60
CA GLU A 381 12.04 20.60 73.65
C GLU A 381 12.65 21.91 74.16
N LYS A 382 12.55 23.02 73.40
CA LYS A 382 13.13 24.30 73.80
C LYS A 382 12.21 25.17 74.66
N LYS A 383 11.06 24.66 75.09
CA LYS A 383 10.09 25.37 75.96
C LYS A 383 9.89 24.76 77.35
N GLU A 384 10.73 23.80 77.77
CA GLU A 384 10.73 23.21 79.13
C GLU A 384 11.97 23.55 79.98
N ARG A 385 12.75 24.58 79.59
CA ARG A 385 13.77 25.18 80.48
C ARG A 385 13.61 26.68 80.59
N VAL A 386 12.43 27.12 81.01
CA VAL A 386 12.23 28.35 81.79
C VAL A 386 11.06 28.07 82.73
N LEU A 387 11.38 27.50 83.90
CA LEU A 387 10.66 27.67 85.17
C LEU A 387 11.66 27.36 86.28
#